data_AF-A0A1M5AVX1-F1
#
_entry.id   AF-A0A1M5AVX1-F1
#
_cell.length_a   1.000
_cell.length_b   1.000
_cell.length_c   1.000
_cell.angle_alpha   90.00
_cell.angle_beta   90.00
_cell.angle_gamma   90.00
#
_symmetry.space_group_name_H-M   'P 1'
#
loop_
_entity.id
_entity.type
_entity.pdbx_description
1 polymer ?
#
loop_
_entity_poly.entity_id
_entity_poly.type
_entity_poly.pdbx_seq_one_letter_code
_entity_poly.pdbx_strand_id
1 'polypeptide(L)'
;MLKNTIKLSDDTKDLLDQIQLKFGLKTYDTTVNTCSLFIIRNEINLKEDYIGDYRKGLVDLEKRLTVSFKEHEDKMKLDNASVRKWMGGIEKDYLKPLIQKLSILDKISDLGINNILQEKQNIPKIENPLNSHLEKPFSSSSEDQENTEKLKNELQDKDQKFRDLYNKYEIQKQALFKIFNNSKVESGGMLSKERIVINLTYDEWEELKRTQ
;
A
#
# COMPACT_ATOMS: atom_id res chain seq x y z
N MET A 1 42.83 37.88 19.58
CA MET A 1 42.67 37.03 18.39
C MET A 1 43.97 36.28 18.16
N LEU A 2 43.94 34.96 18.11
CA LEU A 2 45.09 34.17 17.65
C LEU A 2 45.36 34.54 16.20
N LYS A 3 46.53 35.12 15.90
CA LYS A 3 46.94 35.45 14.53
C LYS A 3 47.47 34.18 13.88
N ASN A 4 46.55 33.36 13.36
CA ASN A 4 46.89 32.21 12.56
C ASN A 4 47.07 32.66 11.11
N THR A 5 48.24 32.42 10.54
CA THR A 5 48.53 32.70 9.13
C THR A 5 48.25 31.46 8.28
N ILE A 6 47.42 31.62 7.24
CA ILE A 6 47.20 30.62 6.20
C ILE A 6 48.15 30.93 5.04
N LYS A 7 48.90 29.91 4.59
CA LYS A 7 49.71 30.02 3.36
C LYS A 7 48.84 29.62 2.18
N LEU A 8 48.81 30.47 1.15
CA LEU A 8 48.02 30.26 -0.07
C LEU A 8 48.98 30.21 -1.27
N SER A 9 48.60 29.47 -2.31
CA SER A 9 49.26 29.60 -3.62
C SER A 9 48.81 30.88 -4.31
N ASP A 10 49.62 31.35 -5.27
CA ASP A 10 49.30 32.55 -6.04
C ASP A 10 47.97 32.40 -6.80
N ASP A 11 47.71 31.24 -7.42
CA ASP A 11 46.44 30.95 -8.10
C ASP A 11 45.22 31.04 -7.16
N THR A 12 45.36 30.55 -5.93
CA THR A 12 44.26 30.57 -4.94
C THR A 12 44.01 32.00 -4.45
N LYS A 13 45.06 32.81 -4.37
CA LYS A 13 44.95 34.22 -4.02
C LYS A 13 44.21 35.01 -5.11
N ASP A 14 44.52 34.76 -6.38
CA ASP A 14 43.82 35.41 -7.51
C ASP A 14 42.32 35.06 -7.51
N LEU A 15 41.95 33.82 -7.18
CA LEU A 15 40.55 33.43 -7.01
C LEU A 15 39.87 34.15 -5.84
N LEU A 16 40.57 34.33 -4.72
CA LEU A 16 40.05 35.09 -3.58
C LEU A 16 39.87 36.57 -3.91
N ASP A 17 40.79 37.15 -4.69
CA ASP A 17 40.69 38.53 -5.16
C ASP A 17 39.48 38.72 -6.09
N GLN A 18 39.23 37.77 -7.00
CA GLN A 18 38.03 37.78 -7.84
C GLN A 18 36.73 37.70 -7.02
N ILE A 19 36.68 36.82 -6.01
CA ILE A 19 35.53 36.69 -5.11
C ILE A 19 35.34 38.00 -4.32
N GLN A 20 36.43 38.57 -3.82
CA GLN A 20 36.41 39.80 -3.05
C GLN A 20 35.85 40.97 -3.87
N LEU A 21 36.32 41.14 -5.11
CA LEU A 21 35.84 42.17 -6.04
C LEU A 21 34.37 41.95 -6.44
N LYS A 22 33.99 40.70 -6.74
CA LYS A 22 32.64 40.37 -7.22
C LYS A 22 31.55 40.59 -6.16
N PHE A 23 31.86 40.30 -4.90
CA PHE A 23 30.89 40.38 -3.80
C PHE A 23 31.14 41.57 -2.85
N GLY A 24 32.11 42.44 -3.13
CA GLY A 24 32.38 43.65 -2.37
C GLY A 24 32.85 43.40 -0.93
N LEU A 25 33.64 42.34 -0.71
CA LEU A 25 34.07 41.94 0.63
C LEU A 25 35.30 42.75 1.06
N LYS A 26 35.36 43.19 2.32
CA LYS A 26 36.37 44.16 2.79
C LYS A 26 37.72 43.54 3.16
N THR A 27 37.73 42.34 3.72
CA THR A 27 38.96 41.67 4.17
C THR A 27 38.94 40.19 3.77
N TYR A 28 40.13 39.61 3.55
CA TYR A 28 40.25 38.18 3.24
C TYR A 28 39.65 37.29 4.33
N ASP A 29 39.77 37.68 5.59
CA ASP A 29 39.16 36.95 6.72
C ASP A 29 37.63 36.88 6.59
N THR A 30 36.98 38.01 6.25
CA THR A 30 35.54 38.05 6.00
C THR A 30 35.16 37.20 4.78
N THR A 31 35.98 37.21 3.73
CA THR A 31 35.78 36.41 2.52
C THR A 31 35.82 34.92 2.83
N VAL A 32 36.90 34.46 3.49
CA VAL A 32 37.07 33.05 3.85
C VAL A 32 35.98 32.58 4.80
N ASN A 33 35.61 33.41 5.79
CA ASN A 33 34.53 33.08 6.72
C ASN A 33 33.18 32.96 6.00
N THR A 34 32.86 33.89 5.10
CA THR A 34 31.59 33.87 4.35
C THR A 34 31.51 32.66 3.42
N CYS A 35 32.60 32.33 2.72
CA CYS A 35 32.68 31.12 1.90
C CYS A 35 32.50 29.85 2.74
N SER A 36 33.17 29.76 3.89
CA SER A 36 33.07 28.61 4.78
C SER A 36 31.66 28.44 5.34
N LEU A 37 31.04 29.55 5.79
CA LEU A 37 29.66 29.55 6.26
C LEU A 37 28.67 29.14 5.16
N PHE A 38 28.89 29.55 3.91
CA PHE A 38 28.06 29.15 2.79
C PHE A 38 28.12 27.64 2.55
N ILE A 39 29.32 27.06 2.55
CA ILE A 39 29.52 25.63 2.36
C ILE A 39 28.84 24.83 3.48
N ILE A 40 29.03 25.25 4.74
CA ILE A 40 28.44 24.57 5.90
C ILE A 40 26.91 24.70 5.91
N ARG A 41 26.37 25.91 5.69
CA ARG A 41 24.91 26.15 5.75
C ARG A 41 24.12 25.46 4.65
N ASN A 42 24.75 25.25 3.49
CA ASN A 42 24.11 24.59 2.36
C ASN A 42 24.52 23.11 2.24
N GLU A 43 25.24 22.58 3.23
CA GLU A 43 25.71 21.19 3.28
C GLU A 43 26.39 20.74 1.97
N ILE A 44 27.14 21.65 1.33
CA ILE A 44 27.77 21.40 0.03
C ILE A 44 28.98 20.50 0.23
N ASN A 45 28.95 19.32 -0.37
CA ASN A 45 30.10 18.42 -0.36
C ASN A 45 31.14 18.87 -1.41
N LEU A 46 32.20 19.56 -0.98
CA LEU A 46 33.27 20.04 -1.87
C LEU A 46 34.03 18.93 -2.62
N LYS A 47 33.86 17.66 -2.23
CA LYS A 47 34.44 16.50 -2.91
C LYS A 47 33.53 15.89 -3.96
N GLU A 48 32.23 16.20 -3.91
CA GLU A 48 31.31 15.83 -4.98
C GLU A 48 31.52 16.80 -6.13
N ASP A 49 31.51 16.25 -7.35
CA ASP A 49 31.83 16.97 -8.56
C ASP A 49 30.66 17.93 -8.89
N TYR A 50 30.62 19.07 -8.19
CA TYR A 50 29.74 20.21 -8.52
C TYR A 50 30.28 20.99 -9.73
N ILE A 51 31.19 20.40 -10.50
CA ILE A 51 31.68 20.92 -11.79
C ILE A 51 30.62 20.60 -12.84
N GLY A 52 29.56 21.41 -12.83
CA GLY A 52 28.49 21.32 -13.81
C GLY A 52 27.37 22.24 -13.40
N ASP A 53 27.47 23.49 -13.88
CA ASP A 53 26.47 24.57 -13.88
C ASP A 53 25.22 24.24 -13.06
N TYR A 54 25.04 24.85 -11.90
CA TYR A 54 23.87 24.68 -11.01
C TYR A 54 22.53 24.65 -11.79
N ARG A 55 22.47 25.35 -12.93
CA ARG A 55 21.35 25.26 -13.90
C ARG A 55 21.08 23.85 -14.41
N LYS A 56 22.09 23.07 -14.76
CA LYS A 56 21.94 21.67 -15.21
C LYS A 56 21.41 20.79 -14.08
N GLY A 57 21.93 20.94 -12.87
CA GLY A 57 21.41 20.24 -11.69
C GLY A 57 19.94 20.59 -11.40
N LEU A 58 19.58 21.87 -11.54
CA LEU A 58 18.20 22.34 -11.40
C LEU A 58 17.29 21.79 -12.50
N VAL A 59 17.74 21.79 -13.76
CA VAL A 59 17.00 21.25 -14.91
C VAL A 59 16.81 19.73 -14.80
N ASP A 60 17.81 18.99 -14.33
CA ASP A 60 17.67 17.54 -14.14
C ASP A 60 16.75 17.21 -12.96
N LEU A 61 16.72 18.05 -11.93
CA LEU A 61 15.77 17.94 -10.82
C LEU A 61 14.34 18.25 -11.27
N GLU A 62 14.14 19.29 -12.08
CA GLU A 62 12.86 19.63 -12.71
C GLU A 62 12.35 18.48 -13.59
N LYS A 63 13.23 17.88 -14.40
CA LYS A 63 12.88 16.69 -15.21
C LYS A 63 12.48 15.52 -14.34
N ARG A 64 13.24 15.21 -13.28
CA ARG A 64 12.91 14.12 -12.34
C ARG A 64 11.56 14.33 -11.68
N LEU A 65 11.27 15.55 -11.21
CA LEU A 65 9.98 15.89 -10.63
C LEU A 65 8.85 15.73 -11.65
N THR A 66 9.04 16.24 -12.87
CA THR A 66 8.04 16.14 -13.94
C THR A 66 7.74 14.69 -14.30
N VAL A 67 8.76 13.83 -14.38
CA VAL A 67 8.60 12.39 -14.63
C VAL A 67 7.83 11.73 -13.48
N SER A 68 8.21 12.00 -12.23
CA SER A 68 7.52 11.43 -11.06
C SER A 68 6.05 11.85 -11.00
N PHE A 69 5.74 13.14 -11.25
CA PHE A 69 4.35 13.60 -11.31
C PHE A 69 3.56 12.94 -12.42
N LYS A 70 4.17 12.73 -13.60
CA LYS A 70 3.52 12.04 -14.71
C LYS A 70 3.22 10.57 -14.38
N GLU A 71 4.14 9.87 -13.75
CA GLU A 71 3.93 8.49 -13.29
C GLU A 71 2.78 8.40 -12.28
N HIS A 72 2.71 9.35 -11.34
CA HIS A 72 1.60 9.43 -10.39
C HIS A 72 0.26 9.74 -11.08
N GLU A 73 0.24 10.65 -12.05
CA GLU A 73 -0.96 10.97 -12.83
C GLU A 73 -1.46 9.75 -13.61
N ASP A 74 -0.56 9.03 -14.28
CA ASP A 74 -0.91 7.84 -15.05
C ASP A 74 -1.44 6.72 -14.14
N LYS A 75 -0.84 6.53 -12.95
CA LYS A 75 -1.34 5.59 -11.94
C LYS A 75 -2.74 5.99 -11.45
N MET A 76 -2.99 7.27 -11.16
CA MET A 76 -4.31 7.74 -10.76
C MET A 76 -5.37 7.56 -11.85
N LYS A 77 -5.01 7.76 -13.13
CA LYS A 77 -5.91 7.48 -14.25
C LYS A 77 -6.25 6.01 -14.36
N LEU A 78 -5.26 5.13 -14.17
CA LEU A 78 -5.45 3.68 -14.19
C LEU A 78 -6.38 3.24 -13.06
N ASP A 79 -6.15 3.72 -11.83
CA ASP A 79 -6.95 3.40 -10.65
C ASP A 79 -8.39 3.92 -10.79
N ASN A 80 -8.59 5.13 -11.34
CA ASN A 80 -9.93 5.63 -11.62
C ASN A 80 -10.67 4.78 -12.67
N ALA A 81 -9.97 4.29 -13.69
CA ALA A 81 -10.55 3.40 -14.68
C ALA A 81 -10.92 2.03 -14.09
N SER A 82 -10.10 1.49 -13.18
CA SER A 82 -10.38 0.23 -12.50
C SER A 82 -11.57 0.35 -11.55
N VAL A 83 -11.66 1.44 -10.76
CA VAL A 83 -12.80 1.74 -9.89
C VAL A 83 -14.09 1.88 -10.71
N ARG A 84 -14.04 2.58 -11.85
CA ARG A 84 -15.22 2.70 -12.74
C ARG A 84 -15.67 1.35 -13.27
N LYS A 85 -14.74 0.49 -13.70
CA LYS A 85 -15.06 -0.87 -14.16
C LYS A 85 -15.63 -1.72 -13.04
N TRP A 86 -15.05 -1.67 -11.85
CA TRP A 86 -15.52 -2.40 -10.68
C TRP A 86 -16.93 -1.95 -10.28
N MET A 87 -17.18 -0.65 -10.20
CA MET A 87 -18.50 -0.09 -9.92
C MET A 87 -19.53 -0.50 -10.99
N GLY A 88 -19.16 -0.46 -12.28
CA GLY A 88 -20.01 -0.92 -13.36
C GLY A 88 -20.33 -2.42 -13.28
N GLY A 89 -19.38 -3.25 -12.84
CA GLY A 89 -19.59 -4.67 -12.56
C GLY A 89 -20.59 -4.88 -11.42
N ILE A 90 -20.41 -4.16 -10.30
CA ILE A 90 -21.33 -4.22 -9.16
C ILE A 90 -22.75 -3.78 -9.55
N GLU A 91 -22.85 -2.71 -10.33
CA GLU A 91 -24.15 -2.21 -10.78
C GLU A 91 -24.88 -3.26 -11.62
N LYS A 92 -24.16 -3.91 -12.54
CA LYS A 92 -24.72 -4.92 -13.43
C LYS A 92 -25.09 -6.21 -12.70
N ASP A 93 -24.20 -6.72 -11.86
CA ASP A 93 -24.32 -8.08 -11.32
C ASP A 93 -25.14 -8.11 -10.03
N TYR A 94 -25.21 -7.00 -9.29
CA TYR A 94 -25.88 -6.96 -8.00
C TYR A 94 -26.98 -5.90 -7.93
N LEU A 95 -26.70 -4.62 -8.25
CA LEU A 95 -27.69 -3.55 -8.03
C LEU A 95 -28.89 -3.65 -8.99
N LYS A 96 -28.66 -3.87 -10.29
CA LYS A 96 -29.75 -4.03 -11.26
C LYS A 96 -30.66 -5.23 -10.93
N PRO A 97 -30.13 -6.44 -10.67
CA PRO A 97 -30.95 -7.56 -10.22
C PRO A 97 -31.70 -7.28 -8.91
N LEU A 98 -31.07 -6.58 -7.95
CA LEU A 98 -31.74 -6.18 -6.71
C LEU A 98 -32.92 -5.27 -6.97
N ILE A 99 -32.74 -4.20 -7.77
CA ILE A 99 -33.79 -3.25 -8.12
C ILE A 99 -34.93 -3.97 -8.88
N GLN A 100 -34.60 -4.87 -9.80
CA GLN A 100 -35.60 -5.67 -10.52
C GLN A 100 -36.41 -6.57 -9.57
N LYS A 101 -35.73 -7.28 -8.66
CA LYS A 101 -36.40 -8.11 -7.64
C LYS A 101 -37.27 -7.27 -6.70
N LEU A 102 -36.79 -6.10 -6.30
CA LEU A 102 -37.55 -5.16 -5.46
C LEU A 102 -38.80 -4.66 -6.20
N SER A 103 -38.66 -4.27 -7.47
CA SER A 103 -39.79 -3.83 -8.29
C SER A 103 -40.83 -4.93 -8.51
N ILE A 104 -40.40 -6.19 -8.64
CA ILE A 104 -41.31 -7.33 -8.70
C ILE A 104 -42.02 -7.51 -7.35
N LEU A 105 -41.29 -7.39 -6.22
CA LEU A 105 -41.87 -7.50 -4.89
C LEU A 105 -42.90 -6.41 -4.60
N ASP A 106 -42.62 -5.16 -4.97
CA ASP A 106 -43.55 -4.04 -4.84
C ASP A 106 -44.80 -4.28 -5.67
N LYS A 107 -44.67 -4.74 -6.92
CA LYS A 107 -45.82 -5.11 -7.76
C LYS A 107 -46.63 -6.27 -7.19
N ILE A 108 -45.97 -7.25 -6.57
CA ILE A 108 -46.64 -8.37 -5.88
C ILE A 108 -47.39 -7.89 -4.63
N SER A 109 -46.83 -6.91 -3.91
CA SER A 109 -47.48 -6.24 -2.79
C SER A 109 -48.71 -5.45 -3.24
N ASP A 110 -48.58 -4.71 -4.34
CA ASP A 110 -49.65 -3.90 -4.97
C ASP A 110 -50.76 -4.76 -5.58
N LEU A 111 -50.44 -5.96 -6.08
CA LEU A 111 -51.40 -6.95 -6.58
C LEU A 111 -52.24 -7.60 -5.45
N GLY A 112 -52.09 -7.16 -4.20
CA GLY A 112 -53.03 -7.48 -3.13
C GLY A 112 -53.01 -8.95 -2.70
N ILE A 113 -51.87 -9.64 -2.79
CA ILE A 113 -51.75 -11.03 -2.26
C ILE A 113 -52.05 -11.07 -0.75
N ASN A 114 -51.82 -9.96 -0.04
CA ASN A 114 -52.20 -9.80 1.37
C ASN A 114 -53.73 -9.80 1.60
N ASN A 115 -54.54 -9.45 0.59
CA ASN A 115 -56.01 -9.54 0.67
C ASN A 115 -56.53 -10.95 0.37
N ILE A 116 -55.79 -11.75 -0.42
CA ILE A 116 -56.15 -13.13 -0.78
C ILE A 116 -55.96 -14.10 0.40
N LEU A 117 -55.10 -13.76 1.37
CA LEU A 117 -54.90 -14.57 2.58
C LEU A 117 -56.07 -14.46 3.59
N GLN A 118 -56.86 -13.38 3.56
CA GLN A 118 -57.99 -13.20 4.48
C GLN A 118 -59.30 -13.85 3.98
N GLU A 119 -59.52 -13.98 2.67
CA GLU A 119 -60.76 -14.56 2.12
C GLU A 119 -60.78 -16.10 1.99
N LYS A 120 -59.64 -16.78 2.21
CA LYS A 120 -59.52 -18.24 1.99
C LYS A 120 -60.10 -19.14 3.09
N GLN A 121 -60.96 -18.64 3.99
CA GLN A 121 -61.54 -19.45 5.06
C GLN A 121 -62.94 -20.04 4.82
N ASN A 122 -63.64 -19.77 3.71
CA ASN A 122 -64.98 -20.36 3.49
C ASN A 122 -65.30 -20.67 2.03
N ILE A 123 -64.63 -21.67 1.43
CA ILE A 123 -65.14 -22.30 0.20
C ILE A 123 -65.08 -23.83 0.39
N PRO A 124 -66.23 -24.54 0.34
CA PRO A 124 -66.25 -25.99 0.50
C PRO A 124 -65.54 -26.66 -0.69
N LYS A 125 -64.76 -27.70 -0.39
CA LYS A 125 -63.94 -28.45 -1.36
C LYS A 125 -64.80 -29.01 -2.48
N ILE A 126 -64.71 -28.41 -3.66
CA ILE A 126 -65.12 -29.05 -4.92
C ILE A 126 -63.82 -29.54 -5.57
N GLU A 127 -63.66 -30.86 -5.64
CA GLU A 127 -62.54 -31.49 -6.33
C GLU A 127 -62.63 -31.21 -7.83
N ASN A 128 -61.65 -30.48 -8.35
CA ASN A 128 -61.51 -30.18 -9.76
C ASN A 128 -60.87 -31.40 -10.46
N PRO A 129 -61.55 -32.06 -11.43
CA PRO A 129 -61.03 -33.25 -12.11
C PRO A 129 -59.79 -32.99 -12.97
N LEU A 130 -59.38 -31.72 -13.14
CA LEU A 130 -58.16 -31.31 -13.84
C LEU A 130 -56.90 -31.29 -12.97
N ASN A 131 -56.95 -31.65 -11.68
CA ASN A 131 -55.78 -31.62 -10.79
C ASN A 131 -55.29 -33.01 -10.33
N SER A 132 -55.80 -34.09 -10.93
CA SER A 132 -55.46 -35.49 -10.56
C SER A 132 -54.00 -35.90 -10.84
N HIS A 133 -53.28 -35.09 -11.62
CA HIS A 133 -51.92 -35.36 -12.11
C HIS A 133 -50.85 -34.46 -11.46
N LEU A 134 -51.23 -33.56 -10.55
CA LEU A 134 -50.29 -32.76 -9.81
C LEU A 134 -49.94 -33.49 -8.51
N GLU A 135 -48.75 -34.11 -8.50
CA GLU A 135 -48.16 -34.65 -7.28
C GLU A 135 -48.11 -33.55 -6.21
N LYS A 136 -48.55 -33.90 -4.99
CA LYS A 136 -48.50 -33.01 -3.82
C LYS A 136 -47.07 -32.49 -3.65
N PRO A 137 -46.87 -31.22 -3.21
CA PRO A 137 -45.53 -30.71 -2.97
C PRO A 137 -44.84 -31.61 -1.94
N PHE A 138 -43.79 -32.29 -2.41
CA PHE A 138 -42.93 -33.13 -1.61
C PHE A 138 -42.47 -32.35 -0.38
N SER A 139 -42.64 -32.97 0.78
CA SER A 139 -41.88 -32.68 1.98
C SER A 139 -40.40 -32.52 1.62
N SER A 140 -39.79 -31.44 2.11
CA SER A 140 -38.35 -31.18 2.09
C SER A 140 -37.53 -32.47 2.20
N SER A 141 -36.83 -32.81 1.12
CA SER A 141 -35.94 -33.97 1.04
C SER A 141 -34.80 -33.82 2.04
N SER A 142 -34.52 -34.90 2.77
CA SER A 142 -33.41 -35.04 3.72
C SER A 142 -32.04 -34.67 3.12
N GLU A 143 -31.90 -34.79 1.80
CA GLU A 143 -30.69 -34.47 1.03
C GLU A 143 -30.34 -32.97 1.03
N ASP A 144 -31.32 -32.07 1.06
CA ASP A 144 -31.07 -30.63 1.06
C ASP A 144 -30.54 -30.14 2.42
N GLN A 145 -31.01 -30.74 3.52
CA GLN A 145 -30.50 -30.46 4.86
C GLN A 145 -29.07 -31.01 5.04
N GLU A 146 -28.81 -32.23 4.58
CA GLU A 146 -27.50 -32.87 4.67
C GLU A 146 -26.43 -32.12 3.85
N ASN A 147 -26.80 -31.58 2.68
CA ASN A 147 -25.92 -30.76 1.85
C ASN A 147 -25.59 -29.41 2.51
N THR A 148 -26.56 -28.76 3.16
CA THR A 148 -26.28 -27.51 3.89
C THR A 148 -25.38 -27.70 5.12
N GLU A 149 -25.47 -28.84 5.81
CA GLU A 149 -24.58 -29.14 6.94
C GLU A 149 -23.15 -29.46 6.49
N LYS A 150 -22.98 -30.20 5.39
CA LYS A 150 -21.67 -30.46 4.77
C LYS A 150 -20.98 -29.16 4.34
N LEU A 151 -21.72 -28.25 3.70
CA LEU A 151 -21.21 -26.93 3.29
C LEU A 151 -20.80 -26.05 4.47
N LYS A 152 -21.54 -26.08 5.59
CA LYS A 152 -21.18 -25.35 6.82
C LYS A 152 -19.90 -25.88 7.45
N ASN A 153 -19.74 -27.20 7.53
CA ASN A 153 -18.53 -27.82 8.06
C ASN A 153 -17.31 -27.52 7.18
N GLU A 154 -17.44 -27.57 5.85
CA GLU A 154 -16.37 -27.17 4.93
C GLU A 154 -15.98 -25.69 5.06
N LEU A 155 -16.95 -24.81 5.32
CA LEU A 155 -16.70 -23.39 5.53
C LEU A 155 -15.91 -23.17 6.84
N GLN A 156 -16.32 -23.84 7.91
CA GLN A 156 -15.66 -23.75 9.21
C GLN A 156 -14.22 -24.29 9.17
N ASP A 157 -13.97 -25.39 8.45
CA ASP A 157 -12.63 -25.93 8.23
C ASP A 157 -11.74 -24.98 7.40
N LYS A 158 -12.32 -24.28 6.41
CA LYS A 158 -11.60 -23.27 5.63
C LYS A 158 -11.24 -22.07 6.50
N ASP A 159 -12.16 -21.57 7.30
CA ASP A 159 -11.90 -20.45 8.22
C ASP A 159 -10.82 -20.80 9.25
N GLN A 160 -10.82 -22.02 9.77
CA GLN A 160 -9.79 -22.48 10.69
C GLN A 160 -8.40 -22.52 10.01
N LYS A 161 -8.33 -23.08 8.79
CA LYS A 161 -7.09 -23.08 7.99
C LYS A 161 -6.59 -21.67 7.69
N PHE A 162 -7.49 -20.73 7.41
CA PHE A 162 -7.13 -19.33 7.18
C PHE A 162 -6.56 -18.67 8.44
N ARG A 163 -7.17 -18.92 9.62
CA ARG A 163 -6.64 -18.41 10.90
C ARG A 163 -5.25 -18.98 11.19
N ASP A 164 -5.04 -20.26 10.96
CA ASP A 164 -3.74 -20.90 11.18
C ASP A 164 -2.67 -20.36 10.23
N LEU A 165 -3.01 -20.15 8.95
CA LEU A 165 -2.13 -19.51 7.98
C LEU A 165 -1.79 -18.07 8.37
N TYR A 166 -2.78 -17.30 8.82
CA TYR A 166 -2.58 -15.92 9.25
C TYR A 166 -1.68 -15.83 10.49
N ASN A 167 -1.87 -16.73 11.46
CA ASN A 167 -1.03 -16.80 12.66
C ASN A 167 0.42 -17.15 12.30
N LYS A 168 0.64 -18.11 11.40
CA LYS A 168 1.99 -18.43 10.90
C LYS A 168 2.64 -17.23 10.20
N TYR A 169 1.87 -16.52 9.38
CA TYR A 169 2.34 -15.31 8.72
C TYR A 169 2.77 -14.23 9.72
N GLU A 170 1.97 -13.95 10.75
CA GLU A 170 2.31 -12.94 11.76
C GLU A 170 3.55 -13.33 12.58
N ILE A 171 3.71 -14.62 12.94
CA ILE A 171 4.92 -15.12 13.62
C ILE A 171 6.17 -14.92 12.75
N GLN A 172 6.10 -15.27 11.46
CA GLN A 172 7.23 -15.09 10.52
C GLN A 172 7.56 -13.63 10.29
N LYS A 173 6.55 -12.76 10.22
CA LYS A 173 6.73 -11.31 10.09
C LYS A 173 7.40 -10.71 11.33
N GLN A 174 7.00 -11.11 12.52
CA GLN A 174 7.63 -10.68 13.78
C GLN A 174 9.09 -11.15 13.87
N ALA A 175 9.36 -12.40 13.48
CA ALA A 175 10.72 -12.94 13.39
C ALA A 175 11.60 -12.12 12.43
N LEU A 176 11.07 -11.78 11.25
CA LEU A 176 11.78 -10.96 10.26
C LEU A 176 12.06 -9.54 10.79
N PHE A 177 11.10 -8.91 11.47
CA PHE A 177 11.31 -7.60 12.09
C PHE A 177 12.38 -7.63 13.18
N LYS A 178 12.41 -8.67 14.03
CA LYS A 178 13.49 -8.87 15.02
C LYS A 178 14.86 -8.96 14.34
N ILE A 179 14.96 -9.69 13.23
CA ILE A 179 16.21 -9.80 12.45
C ILE A 179 16.63 -8.45 11.89
N PHE A 180 15.73 -7.71 11.23
CA PHE A 180 16.05 -6.41 10.65
C PHE A 180 16.45 -5.38 11.71
N ASN A 181 15.70 -5.28 12.81
CA ASN A 181 15.98 -4.29 13.86
C ASN A 181 17.31 -4.55 14.57
N ASN A 182 17.73 -5.82 14.68
CA ASN A 182 18.99 -6.20 15.30
C ASN A 182 20.14 -6.35 14.30
N SER A 183 19.88 -6.10 13.03
CA SER A 183 20.90 -6.14 11.98
C SER A 183 21.67 -4.82 11.91
N LYS A 184 22.98 -4.91 11.74
CA LYS A 184 23.87 -3.78 11.45
C LYS A 184 24.72 -4.11 10.24
N VAL A 185 24.97 -3.11 9.41
CA VAL A 185 25.91 -3.22 8.30
C VAL A 185 27.30 -2.92 8.85
N GLU A 186 28.17 -3.91 8.82
CA GLU A 186 29.60 -3.72 9.07
C GLU A 186 30.32 -3.58 7.73
N SER A 187 30.78 -2.37 7.42
CA SER A 187 31.79 -2.17 6.37
C SER A 187 33.10 -2.70 6.89
N GLY A 188 33.57 -3.79 6.31
CA GLY A 188 34.96 -4.16 6.46
C GLY A 188 35.85 -3.09 5.81
N GLY A 189 37.08 -2.91 6.31
CA GLY A 189 38.03 -1.92 5.79
C GLY A 189 38.27 -2.01 4.27
N MET A 190 38.94 -1.00 3.72
CA MET A 190 39.14 -0.62 2.30
C MET A 190 39.09 -1.66 1.15
N LEU A 191 39.23 -2.96 1.41
CA LEU A 191 39.20 -4.06 0.43
C LEU A 191 38.18 -5.17 0.73
N SER A 192 37.34 -5.04 1.76
CA SER A 192 36.42 -6.09 2.20
C SER A 192 34.96 -5.73 1.96
N LYS A 193 34.18 -6.75 1.57
CA LYS A 193 32.75 -6.61 1.28
C LYS A 193 31.98 -6.31 2.56
N GLU A 194 30.99 -5.43 2.44
CA GLU A 194 30.03 -5.15 3.51
C GLU A 194 29.31 -6.42 3.93
N ARG A 195 29.15 -6.63 5.24
CA ARG A 195 28.43 -7.78 5.80
C ARG A 195 27.31 -7.29 6.70
N ILE A 196 26.20 -7.99 6.68
CA ILE A 196 25.11 -7.79 7.64
C ILE A 196 25.40 -8.68 8.84
N VAL A 197 25.58 -8.06 10.01
CA VAL A 197 25.77 -8.74 11.29
C VAL A 197 24.49 -8.59 12.10
N ILE A 198 23.89 -9.72 12.47
CA ILE A 198 22.68 -9.76 13.27
C ILE A 198 23.10 -9.96 14.73
N ASN A 199 22.82 -8.97 15.57
CA ASN A 199 23.15 -9.02 17.00
C ASN A 199 21.99 -9.63 17.78
N LEU A 200 22.00 -10.96 17.90
CA LEU A 200 21.04 -11.72 18.69
C LEU A 200 21.78 -12.59 19.70
N THR A 201 21.16 -12.84 20.85
CA THR A 201 21.64 -13.85 21.79
C THR A 201 21.42 -15.26 21.22
N TYR A 202 22.16 -16.23 21.72
CA TYR A 202 22.01 -17.64 21.30
C TYR A 202 20.58 -18.16 21.52
N ASP A 203 19.96 -17.78 22.63
CA ASP A 203 18.61 -18.21 22.98
C ASP A 203 17.56 -17.61 22.03
N GLU A 204 17.68 -16.33 21.66
CA GLU A 204 16.81 -15.68 20.68
C GLU A 204 16.99 -16.26 19.27
N TRP A 205 18.21 -16.63 18.90
CA TRP A 205 18.50 -17.28 17.62
C TRP A 205 17.88 -18.68 17.55
N GLU A 206 18.00 -19.47 18.62
CA GLU A 206 17.36 -20.79 18.70
C GLU A 206 15.83 -20.69 18.72
N GLU A 207 15.25 -19.67 19.35
CA GLU A 207 13.81 -19.40 19.31
C GLU A 207 13.30 -19.11 17.89
N LEU A 208 14.03 -18.27 17.13
CA LEU A 208 13.72 -17.97 15.72
C LEU A 208 13.83 -19.20 14.82
N LYS A 209 14.78 -20.10 15.10
CA LYS A 209 14.97 -21.31 14.32
C LYS A 209 13.86 -22.34 14.56
N ARG A 210 13.27 -22.35 15.75
CA ARG A 210 12.14 -23.22 16.12
C ARG A 210 10.78 -22.72 15.63
N THR A 211 10.70 -21.46 15.19
CA THR A 211 9.46 -20.86 14.66
C THR A 211 9.26 -21.07 13.15
N GLN A 212 10.15 -21.83 12.49
CA GLN A 212 9.96 -22.39 11.14
C GLN A 212 9.16 -23.69 11.17
#